data_AF-A0A955Q3R8-F1
#
_entry.id   AF-A0A955Q3R8-F1
#
_cell.length_a   1.000
_cell.length_b   1.000
_cell.length_c   1.000
_cell.angle_alpha   90.00
_cell.angle_beta   90.00
_cell.angle_gamma   90.00
#
_symmetry.space_group_name_H-M   'P 1'
#
loop_
_entity.id
_entity.type
_entity.pdbx_description
1 polymer ?
#
loop_
_entity_poly.entity_id
_entity_poly.type
_entity_poly.pdbx_seq_one_letter_code
_entity_poly.pdbx_strand_id
1 'polypeptide(L)' 'MKVLITGSSGFIGAAVTRAVVAKGDEVRVLIRPTSNPKNLEGLPVEIIQ' A
#
# COMPACT_ATOMS: atom_id res chain seq x y z
N MET A 1 -6.44 -0.11 13.16
CA MET A 1 -6.12 -1.56 13.09
C MET A 1 -4.85 -1.74 12.26
N LYS A 2 -4.16 -2.89 12.35
CA LYS A 2 -3.01 -3.20 11.48
C LYS A 2 -3.50 -3.95 10.25
N VAL A 3 -3.11 -3.50 9.05
CA VAL A 3 -3.56 -4.07 7.77
C VAL A 3 -2.36 -4.37 6.88
N LEU A 4 -2.31 -5.59 6.34
CA LEU A 4 -1.36 -5.97 5.28
C LEU A 4 -2.10 -6.02 3.95
N ILE A 5 -1.60 -5.28 2.95
CA ILE A 5 -2.17 -5.26 1.59
C ILE A 5 -1.14 -5.78 0.60
N THR A 6 -1.53 -6.79 -0.19
CA THR A 6 -0.75 -7.30 -1.31
C THR A 6 -1.24 -6.69 -2.62
N GLY A 7 -0.37 -6.57 -3.62
CA GLY A 7 -0.74 -5.98 -4.93
C GLY A 7 -1.04 -4.48 -4.89
N SER A 8 -0.62 -3.79 -3.82
CA SER A 8 -0.86 -2.37 -3.56
C SER A 8 -0.16 -1.44 -4.56
N SER A 9 0.88 -1.89 -5.27
CA SER A 9 1.52 -1.13 -6.36
C SER A 9 0.64 -1.01 -7.62
N GLY A 10 -0.39 -1.86 -7.76
CA GLY A 10 -1.32 -1.84 -8.89
C GLY A 10 -2.37 -0.71 -8.78
N PHE A 11 -3.22 -0.61 -9.80
CA PHE A 11 -4.25 0.44 -9.87
C PHE A 11 -5.29 0.35 -8.73
N ILE A 12 -5.95 -0.80 -8.60
CA ILE A 12 -6.98 -1.02 -7.57
C ILE A 12 -6.33 -1.10 -6.19
N GLY A 13 -5.23 -1.84 -6.07
CA GLY A 13 -4.51 -2.00 -4.80
C GLY A 13 -4.13 -0.67 -4.18
N ALA A 14 -3.61 0.27 -4.96
CA ALA A 14 -3.24 1.59 -4.47
C ALA A 14 -4.45 2.43 -4.03
N ALA A 15 -5.58 2.31 -4.73
CA ALA A 15 -6.81 2.99 -4.32
C ALA A 15 -7.33 2.45 -2.99
N VAL A 16 -7.30 1.13 -2.79
CA VAL A 16 -7.64 0.49 -1.52
C VAL A 16 -6.66 0.94 -0.43
N THR A 17 -5.36 0.93 -0.69
CA THR A 17 -4.35 1.41 0.28
C THR A 17 -4.62 2.85 0.72
N ARG A 18 -4.93 3.76 -0.22
CA ARG A 18 -5.30 5.15 0.12
C ARG A 18 -6.53 5.23 1.03
N ALA A 19 -7.57 4.45 0.73
CA ALA A 19 -8.79 4.43 1.54
C ALA A 19 -8.54 3.90 2.96
N VAL A 20 -7.74 2.85 3.10
CA VAL A 20 -7.41 2.27 4.41
C VAL A 20 -6.53 3.21 5.23
N VAL A 21 -5.55 3.86 4.60
CA VAL A 21 -4.75 4.92 5.24
C VAL A 21 -5.65 6.08 5.71
N ALA A 22 -6.56 6.55 4.86
CA ALA A 22 -7.47 7.66 5.20
C ALA A 22 -8.42 7.33 6.36
N LYS A 23 -8.71 6.03 6.56
CA LYS A 23 -9.47 5.54 7.72
C LYS A 23 -8.67 5.56 9.04
N GLY A 24 -7.37 5.83 9.00
CA GLY A 24 -6.49 5.88 10.17
C GLY A 24 -5.93 4.53 10.59
N ASP A 25 -5.97 3.52 9.70
CA ASP A 25 -5.38 2.21 9.95
C ASP A 25 -3.85 2.23 9.68
N GLU A 26 -3.09 1.42 10.42
CA GLU A 26 -1.64 1.25 10.22
C GLU A 26 -1.43 0.23 9.09
N VAL A 27 -0.88 0.69 7.96
CA VAL A 27 -0.82 -0.11 6.74
C VAL A 27 0.60 -0.51 6.40
N ARG A 28 0.76 -1.82 6.17
CA ARG A 28 1.95 -2.42 5.56
C ARG A 28 1.57 -2.94 4.18
N VAL A 29 2.49 -2.85 3.23
CA VAL A 29 2.27 -3.33 1.88
C VAL A 29 3.35 -4.31 1.46
N LEU A 30 2.95 -5.45 0.90
CA LEU A 30 3.87 -6.41 0.31
C LEU A 30 3.76 -6.32 -1.22
N ILE A 31 4.83 -5.89 -1.86
CA ILE A 31 4.93 -5.80 -3.32
C ILE A 31 6.16 -6.58 -3.79
N ARG A 32 6.14 -7.09 -5.02
CA ARG A 32 7.33 -7.76 -5.56
C ARG A 32 8.48 -6.75 -5.77
N PRO A 33 9.76 -7.15 -5.67
CA PRO A 33 10.89 -6.28 -5.98
C PRO A 33 10.83 -5.62 -7.37
N THR A 34 10.23 -6.31 -8.35
CA THR A 34 10.07 -5.83 -9.73
C THR A 34 8.85 -4.94 -9.95
N SER A 35 7.99 -4.76 -8.95
CA SER A 35 6.81 -3.90 -9.06
C SER A 35 7.19 -2.42 -8.97
N ASN A 36 6.50 -1.57 -9.74
CA ASN A 36 6.65 -0.12 -9.65
C ASN A 36 5.88 0.46 -8.44
N PRO A 37 6.53 1.06 -7.44
CA PRO A 37 5.87 1.59 -6.24
C PRO A 37 5.25 2.99 -6.43
N LYS A 38 5.32 3.60 -7.63
CA LYS A 38 4.89 4.99 -7.87
C LYS A 38 3.50 5.34 -7.36
N ASN A 39 2.55 4.40 -7.41
CA ASN A 39 1.17 4.63 -6.92
C ASN A 39 1.05 4.73 -5.38
N LEU A 40 2.12 4.40 -4.65
CA LEU A 40 2.21 4.41 -3.19
C LEU A 40 3.07 5.56 -2.66
N GLU A 41 3.72 6.33 -3.53
CA GLU A 41 4.54 7.47 -3.14
C GLU A 41 3.72 8.49 -2.34
N GLY A 42 4.31 8.97 -1.23
CA GLY A 42 3.66 9.92 -0.32
C GLY A 42 2.60 9.32 0.61
N LEU A 43 2.29 8.02 0.51
CA LEU A 43 1.43 7.36 1.49
C LEU A 43 2.24 6.93 2.72
N PRO A 44 1.72 7.12 3.95
CA PRO A 44 2.34 6.68 5.19
C PRO A 44 2.18 5.16 5.37
N VAL A 45 2.86 4.38 4.53
CA VAL A 45 2.83 2.91 4.54
C VAL A 45 4.24 2.34 4.64
N GLU A 46 4.38 1.19 5.31
CA GLU A 46 5.62 0.44 5.28
C GLU A 46 5.64 -0.49 4.06
N ILE A 47 6.67 -0.37 3.21
CA ILE A 47 6.84 -1.23 2.03
C ILE A 47 7.76 -2.41 2.38
N ILE A 48 7.27 -3.61 2.10
CA ILE A 48 7.99 -4.89 2.24
C ILE A 48 8.08 -5.52 0.85
N GLN A 49 9.20 -6.19 0.57
CA GLN A 49 9.50 -6.83 -0.72
C GLN A 49 9.72 -8.34 -0.60
#